data_AF-A0AAD0SIG8-F1
#
_entry.id   AF-A0AAD0SIG8-F1
#
_cell.length_a   1.000
_cell.length_b   1.000
_cell.length_c   1.000
_cell.angle_alpha   90.00
_cell.angle_beta   90.00
_cell.angle_gamma   90.00
#
_symmetry.space_group_name_H-M   'P 1'
#
loop_
_entity.id
_entity.type
_entity.pdbx_description
1 polymer ?
#
loop_
_entity_poly.entity_id
_entity_poly.type
_entity_poly.pdbx_seq_one_letter_code
_entity_poly.pdbx_strand_id
1 'polypeptide(L)'
;MTVWINYIGDISAKFTFGAAAIYPSQDERFVVVNPPQGQQALIDLIMKYFEQHPFDKKEDRYYASFYRRSVDTPISGEIPLTHWWDQSPTGPDEHYLDITDYRISSFASFHNVNIKGLRGIMRFWFSNSYNLTCEKNQNSIVDITPNGTQDPTCD
;
A
#
# COMPACT_ATOMS: atom_id res chain seq x y z
N MET A 1 -16.80 -11.56 -42.22
CA MET A 1 -15.48 -12.12 -41.85
C MET A 1 -15.26 -11.71 -40.39
N THR A 2 -15.47 -12.64 -39.46
CA THR A 2 -15.55 -12.33 -38.02
C THR A 2 -14.18 -12.60 -37.41
N VAL A 3 -13.45 -11.55 -37.05
CA VAL A 3 -12.17 -11.67 -36.35
C VAL A 3 -12.46 -11.89 -34.87
N TRP A 4 -12.26 -13.13 -34.43
CA TRP A 4 -12.21 -13.50 -33.02
C TRP A 4 -10.85 -13.07 -32.48
N ILE A 5 -10.80 -11.99 -31.71
CA ILE A 5 -9.62 -11.68 -30.91
C ILE A 5 -9.73 -12.52 -29.64
N ASN A 6 -9.03 -13.66 -29.63
CA ASN A 6 -8.66 -14.35 -28.40
C ASN A 6 -7.83 -13.36 -27.58
N TYR A 7 -8.41 -12.81 -26.51
CA TYR A 7 -7.77 -11.78 -25.69
C TYR A 7 -6.70 -12.42 -24.79
N ILE A 8 -5.52 -12.60 -25.39
CA ILE A 8 -4.17 -12.29 -24.88
C ILE A 8 -4.03 -12.23 -23.35
N GLY A 9 -3.41 -13.29 -22.80
CA GLY A 9 -2.73 -13.23 -21.51
C GLY A 9 -1.54 -12.27 -21.49
N ASP A 10 -1.15 -11.87 -20.28
CA ASP A 10 0.03 -11.09 -19.88
C ASP A 10 0.34 -9.73 -20.53
N ILE A 11 -0.47 -9.24 -21.48
CA ILE A 11 -0.28 -7.89 -22.06
C ILE A 11 -1.24 -6.84 -21.44
N SER A 12 -2.24 -7.25 -20.67
CA SER A 12 -3.20 -6.31 -20.04
C SER A 12 -2.68 -5.57 -18.80
N ALA A 13 -1.47 -5.86 -18.33
CA ALA A 13 -0.92 -5.25 -17.12
C ALA A 13 -0.18 -3.91 -17.33
N LYS A 14 -0.06 -3.40 -18.57
CA LYS A 14 0.82 -2.26 -18.88
C LYS A 14 0.18 -0.94 -19.32
N PHE A 15 -1.14 -0.77 -19.21
CA PHE A 15 -1.74 0.56 -19.40
C PHE A 15 -2.88 0.80 -18.41
N THR A 16 -2.52 1.33 -17.25
CA THR A 16 -3.48 1.93 -16.33
C THR A 16 -3.67 3.40 -16.67
N PHE A 17 -4.63 3.69 -17.54
CA PHE A 17 -5.08 5.06 -17.81
C PHE A 17 -6.01 5.52 -16.67
N GLY A 18 -5.44 6.17 -15.66
CA GLY A 18 -6.21 6.79 -14.58
C GLY A 18 -5.31 7.45 -13.54
N ALA A 19 -5.81 8.45 -12.83
CA ALA A 19 -5.07 9.09 -11.75
C ALA A 19 -4.76 8.10 -10.62
N ALA A 20 -3.63 8.30 -9.94
CA ALA A 20 -3.32 7.57 -8.72
C ALA A 20 -4.39 7.86 -7.65
N ALA A 21 -4.89 6.81 -6.99
CA ALA A 21 -5.96 6.93 -6.00
C ALA A 21 -5.81 5.89 -4.90
N ILE A 22 -6.26 6.24 -3.70
CA ILE A 22 -6.26 5.38 -2.53
C ILE A 22 -7.71 5.08 -2.16
N TYR A 23 -8.00 3.81 -1.90
CA TYR A 23 -9.31 3.33 -1.45
C TYR A 23 -9.15 2.59 -0.13
N PRO A 24 -10.00 2.88 0.88
CA PRO A 24 -10.00 2.10 2.11
C PRO A 24 -10.48 0.66 1.85
N SER A 25 -9.86 -0.28 2.56
CA SER A 25 -10.26 -1.69 2.66
C SER A 25 -10.49 -2.01 4.15
N GLN A 26 -10.63 -3.30 4.50
CA GLN A 26 -10.83 -3.75 5.87
C GLN A 26 -9.52 -3.62 6.68
N ASP A 27 -9.65 -3.47 8.00
CA ASP A 27 -8.55 -3.52 8.97
C ASP A 27 -7.35 -2.60 8.67
N GLU A 28 -7.60 -1.31 8.40
CA GLU A 28 -6.55 -0.30 8.14
C GLU A 28 -5.67 -0.62 6.92
N ARG A 29 -6.20 -1.45 6.02
CA ARG A 29 -5.62 -1.72 4.71
C ARG A 29 -6.18 -0.74 3.69
N PHE A 30 -5.35 -0.37 2.75
CA PHE A 30 -5.68 0.57 1.69
C PHE A 30 -5.19 0.02 0.36
N VAL A 31 -6.01 0.16 -0.67
CA VAL A 31 -5.66 -0.24 -2.03
C VAL A 31 -5.30 0.98 -2.85
N VAL A 32 -4.10 0.97 -3.43
CA VAL A 32 -3.57 2.01 -4.29
C VAL A 32 -3.72 1.59 -5.74
N VAL A 33 -4.54 2.37 -6.46
CA VAL A 33 -4.76 2.22 -7.90
C VAL A 33 -3.76 3.12 -8.61
N ASN A 34 -3.11 2.59 -9.63
CA ASN A 34 -2.14 3.29 -10.47
C ASN A 34 -1.07 3.99 -9.62
N PRO A 35 -0.38 3.25 -8.74
CA PRO A 35 0.52 3.85 -7.77
C PRO A 35 1.62 4.63 -8.51
N PRO A 36 1.94 5.85 -8.05
CA PRO A 36 2.84 6.75 -8.76
C PRO A 36 4.26 6.20 -8.75
N GLN A 37 5.07 6.57 -9.74
CA GLN A 37 6.48 6.19 -9.72
C GLN A 37 7.22 6.97 -8.64
N GLY A 38 7.98 6.25 -7.80
CA GLY A 38 8.82 6.86 -6.80
C GLY A 38 8.25 6.90 -5.37
N GLN A 39 9.16 6.87 -4.40
CA GLN A 39 8.90 6.95 -2.97
C GLN A 39 8.26 8.29 -2.59
N GLN A 40 8.78 9.44 -3.08
CA GLN A 40 8.22 10.76 -2.74
C GLN A 40 6.79 10.89 -3.25
N ALA A 41 6.54 10.52 -4.51
CA ALA A 41 5.21 10.65 -5.08
C ALA A 41 4.18 9.74 -4.38
N LEU A 42 4.62 8.57 -3.87
CA LEU A 42 3.78 7.70 -3.06
C LEU A 42 3.49 8.30 -1.67
N ILE A 43 4.49 8.91 -1.01
CA ILE A 43 4.30 9.66 0.24
C ILE A 43 3.29 10.78 0.02
N ASP A 44 3.47 11.60 -1.01
CA ASP A 44 2.59 12.73 -1.31
C ASP A 44 1.13 12.28 -1.52
N LEU A 45 0.93 11.14 -2.19
CA LEU A 45 -0.39 10.54 -2.39
C LEU A 45 -1.03 10.12 -1.05
N ILE A 46 -0.26 9.45 -0.18
CA ILE A 46 -0.74 8.98 1.13
C ILE A 46 -1.06 10.17 2.05
N MET A 47 -0.17 11.16 2.09
CA MET A 47 -0.36 12.36 2.90
C MET A 47 -1.62 13.13 2.45
N LYS A 48 -1.79 13.35 1.14
CA LYS A 48 -2.98 13.99 0.59
C LYS A 48 -4.26 13.20 0.90
N TYR A 49 -4.20 11.87 0.91
CA TYR A 49 -5.35 11.05 1.31
C TYR A 49 -5.76 11.31 2.76
N PHE A 50 -4.80 11.33 3.70
CA PHE A 50 -5.09 11.56 5.13
C PHE A 50 -5.40 13.03 5.47
N GLU A 51 -5.02 13.99 4.64
CA GLU A 51 -5.54 15.36 4.74
C GLU A 51 -7.05 15.42 4.50
N GLN A 52 -7.54 14.62 3.55
CA GLN A 52 -8.96 14.54 3.21
C GLN A 52 -9.74 13.57 4.11
N HIS A 53 -9.05 12.56 4.63
CA HIS A 53 -9.61 11.51 5.48
C HIS A 53 -8.76 11.37 6.76
N PRO A 54 -8.88 12.29 7.72
CA PRO A 54 -8.07 12.25 8.92
C PRO A 54 -8.31 10.97 9.72
N PHE A 55 -7.22 10.27 10.10
CA PHE A 55 -7.27 9.20 11.09
C PHE A 55 -7.46 9.74 12.51
N ASP A 56 -7.92 8.91 13.45
CA ASP A 56 -8.14 9.36 14.84
C ASP A 56 -6.81 9.68 15.52
N LYS A 57 -6.56 10.96 15.75
CA LYS A 57 -5.35 11.47 16.40
C LYS A 57 -5.30 11.19 17.90
N LYS A 58 -6.36 10.62 18.49
CA LYS A 58 -6.37 10.22 19.91
C LYS A 58 -5.58 8.95 20.17
N GLU A 59 -5.32 8.15 19.14
CA GLU A 59 -4.49 6.97 19.28
C GLU A 59 -3.02 7.38 19.45
N ASP A 60 -2.34 6.79 20.42
CA ASP A 60 -0.90 7.02 20.61
C ASP A 60 -0.11 6.64 19.34
N ARG A 61 -0.63 5.65 18.61
CA ARG A 61 -0.08 5.15 17.34
C ARG A 61 -1.23 4.74 16.43
N TYR A 62 -1.18 5.21 15.19
CA TYR A 62 -2.04 4.73 14.10
C TYR A 62 -1.17 4.01 13.07
N TYR A 63 -1.64 2.86 12.57
CA TYR A 63 -0.93 2.06 11.57
C TYR A 63 -1.79 1.86 10.33
N ALA A 64 -1.17 1.83 9.16
CA ALA A 64 -1.86 1.55 7.91
C ALA A 64 -0.96 0.79 6.94
N SER A 65 -1.55 -0.06 6.11
CA SER A 65 -0.84 -0.77 5.04
C SER A 65 -1.45 -0.46 3.69
N PHE A 66 -0.59 -0.12 2.72
CA PHE A 66 -0.96 0.26 1.36
C PHE A 66 -0.53 -0.84 0.39
N TYR A 67 -1.49 -1.35 -0.36
CA TYR A 67 -1.30 -2.44 -1.33
C TYR A 67 -1.55 -1.93 -2.74
N ARG A 68 -0.74 -2.33 -3.71
CA ARG A 68 -1.07 -2.11 -5.13
C ARG A 68 -2.30 -2.94 -5.47
N ARG A 69 -3.24 -2.36 -6.22
CA ARG A 69 -4.41 -3.08 -6.76
C ARG A 69 -3.98 -4.29 -7.60
N SER A 70 -4.55 -5.44 -7.30
CA SER A 70 -4.48 -6.67 -8.09
C SER A 70 -5.82 -7.39 -8.07
N VAL A 71 -5.86 -8.62 -8.60
CA VAL A 71 -6.99 -9.53 -8.43
C VAL A 71 -7.17 -9.94 -6.96
N ASP A 72 -6.08 -10.00 -6.21
CA ASP A 72 -6.04 -10.41 -4.79
C ASP A 72 -6.26 -9.22 -3.83
N THR A 73 -6.05 -7.98 -4.29
CA THR A 73 -6.26 -6.74 -3.52
C THR A 73 -7.25 -5.82 -4.22
N PRO A 74 -8.54 -6.22 -4.34
CA PRO A 74 -9.54 -5.42 -5.03
C PRO A 74 -9.94 -4.17 -4.21
N ILE A 75 -10.36 -3.14 -4.93
CA ILE A 75 -10.84 -1.86 -4.36
C ILE A 75 -12.08 -2.05 -3.47
N SER A 76 -12.91 -3.06 -3.75
CA SER A 76 -14.14 -3.35 -2.98
C SER A 76 -13.87 -3.76 -1.53
N GLY A 77 -12.60 -3.94 -1.15
CA GLY A 77 -12.20 -4.20 0.22
C GLY A 77 -12.33 -5.66 0.66
N GLU A 78 -13.06 -6.47 -0.10
CA GLU A 78 -13.08 -7.93 0.02
C GLU A 78 -11.84 -8.50 -0.65
N ILE A 79 -10.73 -8.55 0.08
CA ILE A 79 -9.59 -9.39 -0.30
C ILE A 79 -10.14 -10.82 -0.42
N PRO A 80 -10.18 -11.43 -1.62
CA PRO A 80 -10.75 -12.75 -1.80
C PRO A 80 -10.02 -13.71 -0.87
N LEU A 81 -10.75 -14.65 -0.25
CA LEU A 81 -10.18 -15.60 0.70
C LEU A 81 -9.89 -16.98 0.09
N THR A 82 -10.12 -17.21 -1.22
CA THR A 82 -9.72 -18.45 -1.94
C THR A 82 -9.66 -18.30 -3.48
N HIS A 83 -8.81 -19.09 -4.16
CA HIS A 83 -8.99 -19.50 -5.56
C HIS A 83 -9.64 -20.91 -5.60
N TRP A 84 -10.78 -21.05 -6.27
CA TRP A 84 -11.68 -22.22 -6.17
C TRP A 84 -11.20 -23.51 -6.84
N TRP A 85 -10.18 -23.47 -7.71
CA TRP A 85 -9.64 -24.67 -8.35
C TRP A 85 -8.57 -25.41 -7.51
N ASP A 86 -8.14 -24.85 -6.37
CA ASP A 86 -7.17 -25.46 -5.44
C ASP A 86 -7.85 -26.16 -4.25
N GLN A 87 -9.18 -26.36 -4.27
CA GLN A 87 -9.92 -26.93 -3.13
C GLN A 87 -10.10 -28.45 -3.22
N SER A 88 -9.84 -29.14 -2.11
CA SER A 88 -10.29 -30.53 -1.88
C SER A 88 -11.77 -30.52 -1.43
N PRO A 89 -12.67 -31.30 -2.06
CA PRO A 89 -14.11 -31.27 -1.75
C PRO A 89 -14.48 -31.78 -0.34
N THR A 90 -13.51 -32.17 0.51
CA THR A 90 -13.78 -32.82 1.81
C THR A 90 -12.87 -32.38 2.98
N GLY A 91 -12.07 -31.31 2.86
CA GLY A 91 -11.18 -30.82 3.94
C GLY A 91 -11.77 -29.64 4.75
N PRO A 92 -11.31 -29.37 5.98
CA PRO A 92 -11.76 -28.21 6.76
C PRO A 92 -11.31 -26.88 6.12
N ASP A 93 -12.07 -25.82 6.41
CA ASP A 93 -11.99 -24.47 5.80
C ASP A 93 -10.63 -23.79 6.07
N GLU A 94 -9.88 -23.45 5.02
CA GLU A 94 -8.58 -22.76 5.10
C GLU A 94 -8.70 -21.31 4.60
N HIS A 95 -8.94 -20.38 5.53
CA HIS A 95 -9.02 -18.94 5.27
C HIS A 95 -7.62 -18.27 5.33
N TYR A 96 -6.91 -18.08 4.20
CA TYR A 96 -5.95 -16.96 4.04
C TYR A 96 -5.39 -16.86 2.60
N LEU A 97 -5.45 -15.67 2.01
CA LEU A 97 -4.65 -15.30 0.83
C LEU A 97 -3.49 -14.40 1.29
N ASP A 98 -2.25 -14.81 1.04
CA ASP A 98 -1.09 -13.99 1.38
C ASP A 98 -0.93 -12.85 0.37
N ILE A 99 -1.34 -11.65 0.78
CA ILE A 99 -1.26 -10.43 -0.02
C ILE A 99 0.00 -9.59 0.28
N THR A 100 0.96 -10.13 1.03
CA THR A 100 2.18 -9.39 1.43
C THR A 100 2.97 -8.90 0.20
N ASP A 101 3.00 -9.69 -0.86
CA ASP A 101 3.67 -9.35 -2.13
C ASP A 101 3.05 -8.15 -2.86
N TYR A 102 1.82 -7.76 -2.51
CA TYR A 102 1.18 -6.57 -3.06
C TYR A 102 1.41 -5.31 -2.23
N ARG A 103 1.96 -5.42 -1.01
CA ARG A 103 2.22 -4.26 -0.15
C ARG A 103 3.28 -3.37 -0.77
N ILE A 104 2.99 -2.09 -0.94
CA ILE A 104 3.94 -1.11 -1.49
C ILE A 104 4.49 -0.16 -0.40
N SER A 105 3.72 0.05 0.66
CA SER A 105 4.17 0.81 1.84
C SER A 105 3.38 0.41 3.09
N SER A 106 4.04 0.51 4.23
CA SER A 106 3.38 0.64 5.54
C SER A 106 3.60 2.05 6.07
N PHE A 107 2.62 2.55 6.82
CA PHE A 107 2.63 3.87 7.45
C PHE A 107 2.39 3.72 8.95
N ALA A 108 3.07 4.53 9.74
CA ALA A 108 2.73 4.74 11.14
C ALA A 108 2.76 6.22 11.48
N SER A 109 1.74 6.70 12.20
CA SER A 109 1.75 8.00 12.86
C SER A 109 1.93 7.82 14.35
N PHE A 110 3.00 8.38 14.91
CA PHE A 110 3.36 8.25 16.32
C PHE A 110 2.97 9.49 17.12
N HIS A 111 1.68 9.70 17.39
CA HIS A 111 1.18 10.96 17.96
C HIS A 111 1.74 11.26 19.37
N ASN A 112 1.58 10.33 20.31
CA ASN A 112 1.92 10.56 21.72
C ASN A 112 2.72 9.40 22.35
N VAL A 113 3.60 8.78 21.56
CA VAL A 113 4.49 7.73 22.08
C VAL A 113 5.56 8.28 23.02
N ASN A 114 5.83 7.54 24.09
CA ASN A 114 6.90 7.83 25.05
C ASN A 114 8.29 7.37 24.58
N ILE A 115 8.49 7.20 23.26
CA ILE A 115 9.77 6.79 22.68
C ILE A 115 10.47 8.04 22.12
N LYS A 116 11.58 8.42 22.74
CA LYS A 116 12.39 9.56 22.32
C LYS A 116 12.87 9.33 20.88
N GLY A 117 12.56 10.26 19.99
CA GLY A 117 12.89 10.18 18.57
C GLY A 117 11.81 9.61 17.67
N LEU A 118 10.66 9.16 18.19
CA LEU A 118 9.48 8.80 17.38
C LEU A 118 8.28 9.71 17.64
N ARG A 119 8.26 10.42 18.77
CA ARG A 119 7.13 11.27 19.14
C ARG A 119 6.86 12.34 18.08
N GLY A 120 5.63 12.35 17.56
CA GLY A 120 5.13 13.24 16.53
C GLY A 120 5.58 12.89 15.10
N ILE A 121 6.36 11.83 14.90
CA ILE A 121 6.85 11.44 13.59
C ILE A 121 5.80 10.62 12.84
N MET A 122 5.76 10.81 11.52
CA MET A 122 5.14 9.88 10.59
C MET A 122 6.24 9.07 9.90
N ARG A 123 6.13 7.75 9.92
CA ARG A 123 7.13 6.84 9.35
C ARG A 123 6.53 6.02 8.22
N PHE A 124 7.27 5.92 7.13
CA PHE A 124 6.96 5.07 5.99
C PHE A 124 7.99 3.96 5.90
N TRP A 125 7.53 2.72 5.73
CA TRP A 125 8.36 1.58 5.33
C TRP A 125 7.93 1.15 3.95
N PHE A 126 8.81 1.26 2.97
CA PHE A 126 8.47 0.83 1.63
C PHE A 126 8.70 -0.67 1.43
N SER A 127 7.96 -1.23 0.47
CA SER A 127 8.01 -2.66 0.12
C SER A 127 8.02 -2.82 -1.39
N ASN A 128 8.44 -4.01 -1.86
CA ASN A 128 8.46 -4.38 -3.26
C ASN A 128 9.16 -3.34 -4.15
N SER A 129 8.53 -2.87 -5.23
CA SER A 129 9.14 -1.92 -6.18
C SER A 129 9.50 -0.56 -5.57
N TYR A 130 9.04 -0.25 -4.36
CA TYR A 130 9.40 0.96 -3.63
C TYR A 130 10.47 0.73 -2.56
N ASN A 131 10.87 -0.53 -2.32
CA ASN A 131 11.96 -0.87 -1.40
C ASN A 131 13.33 -0.54 -2.03
N LEU A 132 13.53 0.75 -2.29
CA LEU A 132 14.73 1.31 -2.89
C LEU A 132 15.62 1.84 -1.78
N THR A 133 16.90 1.52 -1.88
CA THR A 133 17.93 2.05 -1.00
C THR A 133 18.92 2.88 -1.80
N CYS A 134 19.35 3.99 -1.22
CA CYS A 134 20.28 4.94 -1.82
C CYS A 134 21.22 5.47 -0.72
N GLU A 135 22.28 6.17 -1.10
CA GLU A 135 23.35 6.60 -0.17
C GLU A 135 22.79 7.29 1.09
N LYS A 136 21.75 8.10 0.93
CA LYS A 136 21.12 8.86 2.01
C LYS A 136 19.91 8.17 2.66
N ASN A 137 19.41 7.06 2.10
CA ASN A 137 18.32 6.26 2.67
C ASN A 137 18.61 4.77 2.47
N GLN A 138 19.34 4.19 3.43
CA GLN A 138 19.85 2.81 3.32
C GLN A 138 18.84 1.75 3.73
N ASN A 139 17.76 2.15 4.41
CA ASN A 139 16.79 1.22 5.00
C ASN A 139 15.44 1.21 4.28
N SER A 140 15.28 2.06 3.25
CA SER A 140 13.99 2.29 2.59
C SER A 140 12.89 2.68 3.58
N ILE A 141 13.30 3.45 4.60
CA ILE A 141 12.44 4.03 5.63
C ILE A 141 12.54 5.54 5.47
N VAL A 142 11.40 6.22 5.55
CA VAL A 142 11.35 7.68 5.54
C VAL A 142 10.55 8.18 6.72
N ASP A 143 11.18 9.03 7.53
CA ASP A 143 10.51 9.77 8.58
C ASP A 143 10.15 11.18 8.12
N ILE A 144 8.95 11.63 8.47
CA ILE A 144 8.50 13.02 8.39
C ILE A 144 8.32 13.52 9.82
N THR A 145 9.05 14.55 10.20
CA THR A 145 8.97 15.19 11.52
C THR A 145 7.81 16.21 11.58
N PRO A 146 7.36 16.61 12.79
CA PRO A 146 6.24 17.54 12.96
C PRO A 146 6.39 18.90 12.24
N ASN A 147 7.62 19.35 11.99
CA ASN A 147 7.93 20.58 11.27
C ASN A 147 7.96 20.40 9.73
N GLY A 148 7.65 19.21 9.23
CA GLY A 148 7.66 18.88 7.80
C GLY A 148 9.03 18.54 7.22
N THR A 149 10.10 18.48 8.03
CA THR A 149 11.38 17.91 7.55
C THR A 149 11.19 16.42 7.27
N GLN A 150 11.75 15.94 6.18
CA GLN A 150 11.62 14.57 5.73
C GLN A 150 12.99 13.96 5.44
N ASP A 151 13.17 12.69 5.79
CA ASP A 151 14.30 11.88 5.31
C ASP A 151 14.31 11.78 3.77
N PRO A 152 15.48 11.67 3.14
CA PRO A 152 15.58 11.63 1.69
C PRO A 152 14.93 10.36 1.11
N THR A 153 14.29 10.51 -0.04
CA THR A 153 13.78 9.42 -0.86
C THR A 153 14.82 9.01 -1.91
N CYS A 154 14.64 7.83 -2.49
CA CYS A 154 15.51 7.25 -3.52
C CYS A 154 14.92 7.40 -4.95
N ASP A 155 14.25 8.53 -5.19
CA ASP A 155 13.69 8.90 -6.50
C ASP A 155 14.76 9.38 -7.49
#